data_AF-A0A8W7PKF4-F1
#
_entry.id   AF-A0A8W7PKF4-F1
#
_cell.length_a   1.000
_cell.length_b   1.000
_cell.length_c   1.000
_cell.angle_alpha   90.00
_cell.angle_beta   90.00
_cell.angle_gamma   90.00
#
_symmetry.space_group_name_H-M   'P 1'
#
loop_
_entity.id
_entity.type
_entity.pdbx_description
1 polymer ?
#
loop_
_entity_poly.entity_id
_entity_poly.type
_entity_poly.pdbx_seq_one_letter_code
_entity_poly.pdbx_strand_id
1 'polypeptide(L)' 'MHVRTHSVKKIRLPSSPVIDLKQLKVEKGTTATPDVTVTLTVEDLIAVSARTLSVGDALTQGKLEIQGDATLAAKLAEVI' A
#
# COMPACT_ATOMS: atom_id res chain seq x y z
N MET A 1 13.07 33.86 27.89
CA MET A 1 13.87 32.73 27.38
C MET A 1 12.90 31.77 26.68
N HIS A 2 12.96 31.71 25.36
CA HIS A 2 12.00 31.00 24.50
C HIS A 2 12.35 29.52 24.41
N VAL A 3 11.46 28.63 24.83
CA VAL A 3 11.51 27.21 24.46
C VAL A 3 10.21 26.89 23.75
N ARG A 4 10.22 27.03 22.42
CA ARG A 4 9.17 26.51 21.54
C ARG A 4 9.41 25.01 21.38
N THR A 5 8.88 24.21 22.31
CA THR A 5 8.75 22.78 22.10
C THR A 5 7.77 22.58 20.95
N HIS A 6 8.32 22.28 19.77
CA HIS A 6 7.53 21.92 18.61
C HIS A 6 6.79 20.63 18.97
N SER A 7 5.45 20.71 19.01
CA SER A 7 4.60 19.54 18.97
C SER A 7 5.10 18.67 17.82
N VAL A 8 5.60 17.47 18.12
CA VAL A 8 5.88 16.46 17.09
C VAL A 8 4.52 16.12 16.52
N LYS A 9 4.13 16.82 15.45
CA LYS A 9 2.86 16.67 14.76
C LYS A 9 2.88 15.26 14.22
N LYS A 10 2.25 14.33 14.95
CA LYS A 10 2.12 12.91 14.59
C LYS A 10 1.70 12.85 13.13
N ILE A 11 2.66 12.60 12.23
CA ILE A 11 2.42 12.49 10.80
C ILE A 11 1.64 11.19 10.66
N ARG A 12 0.31 11.30 10.64
CA ARG A 12 -0.56 10.20 10.23
C ARG A 12 -0.29 10.01 8.75
N LEU A 13 0.62 9.08 8.43
CA LEU A 13 0.79 8.56 7.08
C LEU A 13 -0.59 8.09 6.57
N PRO A 14 -0.85 8.29 5.28
CA PRO A 14 -2.20 8.43 4.75
C PRO A 14 -3.03 7.18 5.01
N SER A 15 -4.27 7.42 5.44
CA SER A 15 -5.41 6.52 5.29
C SER A 15 -5.19 5.50 4.18
N SER A 16 -5.18 4.20 4.54
CA SER A 16 -5.21 3.09 3.59
C SER A 16 -6.21 3.43 2.46
N PRO A 17 -5.81 3.44 1.18
CA PRO A 17 -6.77 3.57 0.10
C PRO A 17 -7.42 2.21 -0.16
N VAL A 18 -8.73 2.19 -0.33
CA VAL A 18 -9.46 1.04 -0.88
C VAL A 18 -9.52 1.22 -2.38
N ILE A 19 -9.01 0.23 -3.12
CA ILE A 19 -9.08 0.18 -4.57
C ILE A 19 -10.14 -0.85 -4.94
N ASP A 20 -11.28 -0.39 -5.42
CA ASP A 20 -12.33 -1.27 -5.93
C ASP A 20 -12.13 -1.48 -7.43
N LEU A 21 -11.60 -2.65 -7.79
CA LEU A 21 -11.37 -3.03 -9.19
C LEU A 21 -12.64 -3.51 -9.91
N LYS A 22 -13.74 -3.79 -9.18
CA LYS A 22 -15.04 -4.16 -9.76
C LYS A 22 -15.78 -2.92 -10.25
N GLN A 23 -15.68 -1.81 -9.50
CA GLN A 23 -16.28 -0.52 -9.81
C GLN A 23 -15.30 0.51 -10.39
N LEU A 24 -14.01 0.15 -10.52
CA LEU A 24 -12.93 1.03 -10.99
C LEU A 24 -12.85 2.35 -10.21
N LYS A 25 -12.98 2.26 -8.88
CA LYS A 25 -13.03 3.42 -7.98
C LYS A 25 -11.95 3.33 -6.92
N VAL A 26 -11.39 4.47 -6.53
CA VAL A 26 -10.44 4.59 -5.42
C VAL A 26 -11.04 5.45 -4.33
N GLU A 27 -11.13 4.92 -3.12
CA GLU A 27 -11.67 5.61 -1.95
C GLU A 27 -10.68 5.62 -0.80
N LYS A 28 -10.69 6.69 0.00
CA LYS A 28 -9.84 6.77 1.21
C LYS A 28 -10.58 6.10 2.36
N GLY A 29 -9.99 5.10 3.00
CA GLY A 29 -10.58 4.44 4.17
C GLY A 29 -10.17 2.98 4.36
N THR A 30 -10.78 2.30 5.32
CA THR A 30 -10.62 0.86 5.50
C THR A 30 -11.91 0.19 5.07
N THR A 31 -11.83 -0.82 4.21
CA THR A 31 -12.97 -1.71 3.96
C THR A 31 -12.95 -2.84 4.99
N ALA A 32 -14.12 -3.26 5.48
CA ALA A 32 -14.22 -4.32 6.49
C ALA A 32 -13.96 -5.72 5.89
N THR A 33 -14.14 -5.87 4.58
CA THR A 33 -14.02 -7.14 3.86
C THR A 33 -13.22 -6.96 2.56
N PRO A 34 -11.90 -6.70 2.65
CA PRO A 34 -11.06 -6.64 1.46
C PRO A 34 -10.86 -8.05 0.88
N ASP A 35 -11.00 -8.20 -0.44
CA ASP A 35 -10.65 -9.44 -1.15
C ASP A 35 -9.13 -9.71 -1.07
N VAL A 36 -8.33 -8.64 -1.16
CA VAL A 36 -6.86 -8.65 -1.01
C VAL A 36 -6.44 -7.42 -0.22
N THR A 37 -5.55 -7.61 0.76
CA THR A 37 -4.87 -6.53 1.48
C THR A 37 -3.39 -6.58 1.12
N VAL A 38 -2.86 -5.46 0.64
CA VAL A 38 -1.45 -5.31 0.32
C VAL A 38 -0.82 -4.32 1.29
N THR A 39 0.24 -4.75 1.98
CA THR A 39 1.00 -3.93 2.91
C THR A 39 2.41 -3.78 2.37
N LEU A 40 2.83 -2.54 2.16
CA LEU A 40 4.20 -2.19 1.77
C LEU A 40 4.53 -0.77 2.24
N THR A 41 5.82 -0.43 2.23
CA THR A 41 6.25 0.93 2.56
C THR A 41 5.92 1.90 1.41
N VAL A 42 5.86 3.20 1.72
CA VAL A 42 5.67 4.23 0.68
C VAL A 42 6.83 4.25 -0.31
N GLU A 43 8.06 3.99 0.15
CA GLU A 43 9.24 3.96 -0.70
C GLU A 43 9.17 2.80 -1.71
N ASP A 44 8.80 1.60 -1.24
CA ASP A 44 8.61 0.44 -2.11
C ASP A 44 7.42 0.65 -3.07
N LEU A 45 6.35 1.32 -2.62
CA LEU A 45 5.21 1.64 -3.48
C LEU A 45 5.62 2.55 -4.63
N ILE A 46 6.43 3.57 -4.33
CA ILE A 46 6.99 4.46 -5.36
C ILE A 46 7.88 3.64 -6.30
N ALA A 47 8.76 2.80 -5.77
CA ALA A 47 9.66 1.98 -6.59
C ALA A 47 8.92 1.03 -7.54
N VAL A 48 7.85 0.39 -7.05
CA VAL A 48 6.95 -0.47 -7.84
C VAL A 48 6.19 0.36 -8.88
N SER A 49 5.62 1.50 -8.49
CA SER A 49 4.90 2.39 -9.43
C SER A 49 5.80 2.97 -10.51
N ALA A 50 7.07 3.20 -10.20
CA ALA A 50 8.10 3.65 -11.12
C ALA A 50 8.71 2.50 -11.95
N ARG A 51 8.27 1.25 -11.75
CA ARG A 51 8.79 0.03 -12.40
C ARG A 51 10.28 -0.21 -12.16
N THR A 52 10.82 0.36 -11.09
CA THR A 52 12.21 0.14 -10.65
C THR A 52 12.34 -1.09 -9.74
N LEU A 53 11.23 -1.56 -9.19
CA LEU A 53 11.10 -2.78 -8.40
C LEU A 53 9.90 -3.58 -8.90
N SER A 54 10.09 -4.83 -9.30
CA SER A 54 8.98 -5.70 -9.70
C SER A 54 8.19 -6.16 -8.47
N VAL A 55 6.88 -6.38 -8.61
CA VAL A 55 6.04 -6.91 -7.50
C VAL A 55 6.53 -8.28 -7.02
N GLY A 56 6.94 -9.15 -7.94
CA GLY A 56 7.53 -10.46 -7.60
C GLY A 56 8.81 -10.35 -6.78
N ASP A 57 9.68 -9.39 -7.10
CA ASP A 57 10.90 -9.13 -6.34
C ASP A 57 10.58 -8.56 -4.95
N ALA A 58 9.63 -7.62 -4.88
CA ALA A 58 9.17 -7.03 -3.61
C ALA A 58 8.58 -8.09 -2.66
N LEU A 59 7.79 -9.03 -3.20
CA LEU A 59 7.26 -10.19 -2.48
C LEU A 59 8.38 -11.10 -1.97
N THR A 60 9.30 -11.49 -2.86
CA THR A 60 10.41 -12.40 -2.53
C THR A 60 11.36 -11.80 -1.50
N GLN A 61 11.55 -10.48 -1.53
CA GLN A 61 12.37 -9.73 -0.57
C GLN A 61 11.64 -9.44 0.76
N GLY A 62 10.36 -9.80 0.89
CA GLY A 62 9.56 -9.52 2.09
C GLY A 62 9.20 -8.04 2.29
N LYS A 63 9.35 -7.21 1.25
CA LYS A 63 9.00 -5.78 1.26
C LYS A 63 7.52 -5.53 1.01
N LEU A 64 6.85 -6.52 0.41
CA LEU A 64 5.44 -6.50 0.12
C LEU A 64 4.81 -7.72 0.79
N GLU A 65 3.81 -7.47 1.62
CA GLU A 65 3.00 -8.50 2.25
C GLU A 65 1.61 -8.50 1.62
N ILE A 66 1.11 -9.69 1.30
CA ILE A 66 -0.23 -9.89 0.75
C ILE A 66 -1.02 -10.79 1.68
N GLN A 67 -2.20 -10.34 2.06
CA GLN A 67 -3.19 -11.11 2.80
C GLN A 67 -4.49 -11.20 2.01
N GLY A 68 -5.23 -12.29 2.15
CA GLY A 68 -6.48 -12.53 1.41
C GLY A 68 -6.29 -13.52 0.27
N ASP A 69 -6.96 -13.27 -0.87
CA ASP A 69 -6.96 -14.19 -2.01
C ASP A 69 -5.66 -14.14 -2.83
N ALA A 70 -4.88 -15.23 -2.78
CA ALA A 70 -3.61 -15.34 -3.50
C ALA A 70 -3.76 -15.35 -5.03
N THR A 71 -4.89 -15.82 -5.57
CA THR A 71 -5.14 -15.84 -7.02
C THR A 71 -5.40 -14.43 -7.53
N LEU A 72 -6.20 -13.64 -6.81
CA LEU A 72 -6.45 -12.24 -7.12
C LEU A 72 -5.17 -11.40 -6.99
N ALA A 73 -4.34 -11.69 -6.00
CA ALA A 73 -3.04 -11.06 -5.83
C ALA A 73 -2.07 -11.35 -6.99
N ALA A 74 -1.99 -12.61 -7.45
CA ALA A 74 -1.15 -12.96 -8.59
C ALA A 74 -1.63 -12.26 -9.88
N LYS A 75 -2.95 -12.19 -10.10
CA LYS A 75 -3.54 -11.44 -11.21
C LYS A 75 -3.22 -9.95 -11.12
N LEU A 76 -3.27 -9.37 -9.92
CA LEU A 76 -2.89 -7.98 -9.69
C LEU A 76 -1.41 -7.76 -10.04
N ALA A 77 -0.52 -8.67 -9.64
CA ALA A 77 0.91 -8.60 -9.94
C ALA A 77 1.24 -8.73 -11.45
N GLU A 78 0.39 -9.38 -12.25
CA GLU A 78 0.57 -9.50 -13.70
C GLU A 78 0.30 -8.19 -14.44
N VAL A 79 -0.57 -7.33 -13.91
CA VAL A 79 -1.06 -6.12 -14.61
C VAL A 79 -0.37 -4.81 -14.19
N ILE A 80 0.44 -4.80 -13.13
CA ILE A 80 1.14 -3.61 -12.62
C ILE A 80 2.63 -3.59 -12.94
#